data_AF-A0A2V9S461-F1
#
_entry.id   AF-A0A2V9S461-F1
#
_cell.length_a   1.000
_cell.length_b   1.000
_cell.length_c   1.000
_cell.angle_alpha   90.00
_cell.angle_beta   90.00
_cell.angle_gamma   90.00
#
_symmetry.space_group_name_H-M   'P 1'
#
loop_
_entity.id
_entity.type
_entity.pdbx_description
1 polymer ?
#
loop_
_entity_poly.entity_id
_entity_poly.type
_entity_poly.pdbx_seq_one_letter_code
_entity_poly.pdbx_strand_id
1 'polypeptide(L)'
;MWGEYVSPENIDSRIWPRTAAIAERLWSPQEVRDVNSMYQRMERVSRKLDWLGLTHNSGYAPMLRRIAGSDDISALRVLADMVEPVKDYNRSELAAAEPTSADPLNRLVDAARPESLKARYFAAQVDQLLAGKADAETKAQIKSQLMLWRDSQAKLQPLAEQSYLLKEVVPISQDLSSLGNAGLRAMDYLESSQHAPSDWATQQLALVEQAKKPKAQVLLMIAPSVQKLIQASAGQATRSPSNQGRR
;
A
#
# COMPACT_ATOMS: atom_id res chain seq x y z
N MET A 1 13.40 19.44 -1.36
CA MET A 1 13.35 18.04 -0.90
C MET A 1 14.39 17.91 0.19
N TRP A 2 13.99 17.58 1.42
CA TRP A 2 14.94 17.35 2.51
C TRP A 2 15.68 16.02 2.32
N GLY A 3 16.90 15.91 2.86
CA GLY A 3 17.88 14.89 2.47
C GLY A 3 18.07 13.72 3.45
N GLU A 4 17.38 13.71 4.59
CA GLU A 4 17.65 12.80 5.72
C GLU A 4 17.49 11.32 5.35
N TYR A 5 16.54 11.00 4.48
CA TYR A 5 16.27 9.64 4.00
C TYR A 5 16.31 9.53 2.49
N VAL A 6 17.20 10.31 1.86
CA VAL A 6 17.34 10.39 0.40
C VAL A 6 18.75 9.97 0.00
N SER A 7 18.83 9.03 -0.94
CA SER A 7 20.06 8.63 -1.62
C SER A 7 19.94 8.91 -3.12
N PRO A 8 21.06 8.91 -3.87
CA PRO A 8 21.01 8.95 -5.33
C PRO A 8 20.13 7.85 -5.95
N GLU A 9 20.00 6.70 -5.29
CA GLU A 9 19.17 5.58 -5.78
C GLU A 9 17.67 5.84 -5.59
N ASN A 10 17.26 6.49 -4.49
CA ASN A 10 15.83 6.65 -4.17
C ASN A 10 15.28 8.07 -4.43
N ILE A 11 16.12 9.05 -4.74
CA ILE A 11 15.75 10.48 -4.85
C ILE A 11 14.60 10.71 -5.82
N ASP A 12 14.65 10.11 -7.00
CA ASP A 12 13.60 10.28 -8.01
C ASP A 12 12.27 9.74 -7.50
N SER A 13 12.26 8.59 -6.81
CA SER A 13 11.03 8.02 -6.21
C SER A 13 10.42 8.93 -5.14
N ARG A 14 11.24 9.79 -4.50
CA ARG A 14 10.77 10.73 -3.50
C ARG A 14 10.21 12.00 -4.13
N ILE A 15 10.81 12.46 -5.22
CA ILE A 15 10.40 13.68 -5.93
C ILE A 15 9.23 13.41 -6.87
N TRP A 16 9.29 12.34 -7.67
CA TRP A 16 8.36 12.05 -8.76
C TRP A 16 7.49 10.82 -8.46
N PRO A 17 6.24 10.77 -8.96
CA PRO A 17 5.58 11.79 -9.78
C PRO A 17 4.85 12.88 -8.96
N ARG A 18 4.90 12.84 -7.62
CA ARG A 18 4.11 13.75 -6.76
C ARG A 18 4.39 15.23 -7.02
N THR A 19 5.65 15.59 -7.31
CA THR A 19 6.02 16.98 -7.64
C THR A 19 5.35 17.45 -8.95
N ALA A 20 4.96 16.56 -9.86
CA ALA A 20 4.19 16.95 -11.04
C ALA A 20 2.78 17.44 -10.68
N ALA A 21 2.15 16.85 -9.67
CA ALA A 21 0.85 17.34 -9.15
C ALA A 21 1.00 18.70 -8.45
N ILE A 22 2.14 18.94 -7.78
CA ILE A 22 2.46 20.26 -7.21
C ILE A 22 2.68 21.28 -8.32
N ALA A 23 3.42 20.92 -9.37
CA ALA A 23 3.62 21.78 -10.54
C ALA A 23 2.28 22.18 -11.19
N GLU A 24 1.33 21.23 -11.30
CA GLU A 24 -0.03 21.55 -11.75
C GLU A 24 -0.73 22.58 -10.86
N ARG A 25 -0.62 22.47 -9.53
CA ARG A 25 -1.20 23.44 -8.60
C ARG A 25 -0.59 24.83 -8.71
N LEU A 26 0.70 24.93 -9.06
CA LEU A 26 1.41 26.20 -9.22
C LEU A 26 1.22 26.83 -10.61
N TRP A 27 0.79 26.05 -11.61
CA TRP A 27 0.67 26.49 -13.00
C TRP A 27 -0.78 26.66 -13.46
N SER A 28 -1.66 25.73 -13.06
CA SER A 28 -3.02 25.66 -13.59
C SER A 28 -3.98 26.57 -12.83
N PRO A 29 -5.13 26.92 -13.43
CA PRO A 29 -6.19 27.65 -12.74
C PRO A 29 -6.62 26.97 -11.43
N GLN A 30 -7.05 27.77 -10.45
CA GLN A 30 -7.35 27.30 -9.09
C GLN A 30 -8.45 26.22 -9.07
N GLU A 31 -9.41 26.32 -9.99
CA GLU A 31 -10.54 25.40 -10.16
C GLU A 31 -10.14 24.00 -10.62
N VAL A 32 -8.93 23.80 -11.13
CA VAL A 32 -8.39 22.48 -11.46
C VAL A 32 -8.06 21.75 -10.14
N ARG A 33 -9.01 20.98 -9.63
CA ARG A 33 -8.92 20.30 -8.33
C ARG A 33 -9.52 18.90 -8.30
N ASP A 34 -9.90 18.35 -9.45
CA ASP A 34 -10.36 16.96 -9.55
C ASP A 34 -9.17 16.00 -9.37
N VAL A 35 -9.15 15.34 -8.22
CA VAL A 35 -8.11 14.38 -7.84
C VAL A 35 -8.11 13.15 -8.75
N ASN A 36 -9.27 12.62 -9.13
CA ASN A 36 -9.33 11.43 -9.97
C ASN A 36 -8.80 11.72 -11.38
N SER A 37 -9.18 12.86 -11.96
CA SER A 37 -8.60 13.36 -13.20
C SER A 37 -7.09 13.61 -13.08
N MET A 38 -6.63 14.16 -11.96
CA MET A 38 -5.21 14.38 -11.69
C MET A 38 -4.42 13.07 -11.76
N TYR A 39 -4.86 12.00 -11.10
CA TYR A 39 -4.15 10.71 -11.13
C TYR A 39 -4.09 10.09 -12.54
N GLN A 40 -5.18 10.17 -13.31
CA GLN A 40 -5.20 9.67 -14.69
C GLN A 40 -4.17 10.39 -15.58
N ARG A 41 -4.03 11.71 -15.41
CA ARG A 41 -3.07 12.53 -16.16
C ARG A 41 -1.64 12.36 -15.63
N MET A 42 -1.47 12.26 -14.31
CA MET A 42 -0.19 12.05 -13.63
C MET A 42 0.46 10.73 -14.06
N GLU A 43 -0.31 9.67 -14.31
CA GLU A 43 0.25 8.42 -14.81
C GLU A 43 0.95 8.60 -16.16
N ARG A 44 0.37 9.39 -17.07
CA ARG A 44 0.99 9.71 -18.36
C ARG A 44 2.24 10.55 -18.20
N VAL A 45 2.23 11.52 -17.29
CA VAL A 45 3.40 12.35 -16.97
C VAL A 45 4.52 11.48 -16.38
N SER A 46 4.20 10.61 -15.42
CA SER A 46 5.14 9.68 -14.80
C SER A 46 5.90 8.82 -15.82
N ARG A 47 5.20 8.30 -16.84
CA ARG A 47 5.84 7.53 -17.93
C ARG A 47 6.73 8.39 -18.82
N LYS A 48 6.34 9.65 -19.09
CA LYS A 48 7.20 10.58 -19.84
C LYS A 48 8.48 10.91 -19.07
N LEU A 49 8.38 11.04 -17.75
CA LEU A 49 9.55 11.27 -16.89
C LEU A 49 10.55 10.10 -16.98
N ASP A 50 10.09 8.86 -17.11
CA ASP A 50 10.97 7.70 -17.34
C ASP A 50 11.80 7.87 -18.63
N TRP A 51 11.22 8.40 -19.71
CA TRP A 51 11.93 8.67 -20.98
C TRP A 51 12.99 9.77 -20.87
N LEU A 52 12.87 10.64 -19.85
CA LEU A 52 13.85 11.68 -19.56
C LEU A 52 14.98 11.17 -18.64
N GLY A 53 15.00 9.87 -18.33
CA GLY A 53 16.03 9.23 -17.52
C GLY A 53 15.75 9.27 -16.01
N LEU A 54 14.58 9.72 -15.58
CA LEU A 54 14.20 9.69 -14.17
C LEU A 54 13.90 8.25 -13.75
N THR A 55 14.29 7.93 -12.52
CA THR A 55 14.36 6.55 -12.03
C THR A 55 13.26 6.19 -11.02
N HIS A 56 12.24 7.04 -10.85
CA HIS A 56 11.14 6.81 -9.88
C HIS A 56 10.37 5.51 -10.15
N ASN A 57 10.29 5.06 -11.41
CA ASN A 57 9.74 3.73 -11.73
C ASN A 57 10.82 2.66 -11.89
N SER A 58 11.92 2.96 -12.59
CA SER A 58 12.93 1.96 -12.97
C SER A 58 13.87 1.56 -11.81
N GLY A 59 14.12 2.46 -10.85
CA GLY A 59 14.93 2.20 -9.65
C GLY A 59 14.25 1.26 -8.63
N TYR A 60 12.95 1.05 -8.76
CA TYR A 60 12.17 0.22 -7.82
C TYR A 60 12.61 -1.27 -7.85
N ALA A 61 12.73 -1.87 -9.03
CA ALA A 61 13.05 -3.29 -9.15
C ALA A 61 14.48 -3.64 -8.65
N PRO A 62 15.54 -2.86 -8.96
CA PRO A 62 16.86 -3.07 -8.36
C PRO A 62 16.87 -3.05 -6.83
N MET A 63 16.16 -2.11 -6.20
CA MET A 63 16.05 -2.07 -4.73
C MET A 63 15.35 -3.33 -4.18
N LEU A 64 14.26 -3.78 -4.82
CA LEU A 64 13.58 -5.00 -4.42
C LEU A 64 14.45 -6.25 -4.61
N ARG A 65 15.27 -6.34 -5.67
CA ARG A 65 16.20 -7.47 -5.87
C ARG A 65 17.24 -7.52 -4.76
N ARG A 66 17.76 -6.35 -4.36
CA ARG A 66 18.72 -6.23 -3.25
C ARG A 66 18.11 -6.67 -1.92
N ILE A 67 16.86 -6.27 -1.65
CA ILE A 67 16.13 -6.73 -0.46
C ILE A 67 15.89 -8.23 -0.52
N ALA A 68 15.46 -8.76 -1.67
CA ALA A 68 15.14 -10.17 -1.84
C ALA A 68 16.38 -11.07 -1.80
N GLY A 69 17.55 -10.57 -2.20
CA GLY A 69 18.75 -11.38 -2.43
C GLY A 69 18.65 -12.26 -3.69
N SER A 70 17.70 -11.98 -4.58
CA SER A 70 17.42 -12.78 -5.78
C SER A 70 16.83 -11.92 -6.92
N ASP A 71 16.87 -12.43 -8.15
CA ASP A 71 16.23 -11.80 -9.30
C ASP A 71 14.71 -11.95 -9.30
N ASP A 72 14.19 -13.03 -8.70
CA ASP A 72 12.75 -13.24 -8.53
C ASP A 72 12.20 -12.42 -7.35
N ILE A 73 11.74 -11.23 -7.68
CA ILE A 73 11.12 -10.29 -6.75
C ILE A 73 9.59 -10.39 -6.73
N SER A 74 8.99 -11.38 -7.37
CA SER A 74 7.54 -11.41 -7.61
C SER A 74 6.74 -11.38 -6.30
N ALA A 75 7.14 -12.19 -5.31
CA ALA A 75 6.48 -12.23 -4.01
C ALA A 75 6.69 -10.94 -3.19
N LEU A 76 7.94 -10.42 -3.16
CA LEU A 76 8.25 -9.18 -2.44
C LEU A 76 7.53 -7.99 -3.07
N ARG A 77 7.42 -7.94 -4.40
CA ARG A 77 6.74 -6.86 -5.11
C ARG A 77 5.24 -6.80 -4.79
N VAL A 78 4.58 -7.95 -4.63
CA VAL A 78 3.17 -8.00 -4.20
C VAL A 78 2.99 -7.24 -2.89
N LEU A 79 3.87 -7.45 -1.93
CA LEU A 79 3.84 -6.76 -0.64
C LEU A 79 4.28 -5.30 -0.74
N ALA A 80 5.39 -5.03 -1.42
CA ALA A 80 5.97 -3.70 -1.54
C ALA A 80 5.02 -2.72 -2.24
N ASP A 81 4.20 -3.23 -3.18
CA ASP A 81 3.16 -2.44 -3.83
C ASP A 81 1.97 -2.11 -2.90
N MET A 82 1.82 -2.77 -1.74
CA MET A 82 0.72 -2.54 -0.76
C MET A 82 1.10 -1.63 0.40
N VAL A 83 2.38 -1.28 0.53
CA VAL A 83 2.87 -0.51 1.66
C VAL A 83 3.27 0.91 1.28
N GLU A 84 3.24 1.79 2.26
CA GLU A 84 3.81 3.14 2.17
C GLU A 84 4.74 3.39 3.36
N PRO A 85 5.77 4.23 3.23
CA PRO A 85 6.51 4.72 4.38
C PRO A 85 5.55 5.39 5.39
N VAL A 86 5.87 5.25 6.68
CA VAL A 86 5.23 6.05 7.74
C VAL A 86 5.33 7.55 7.41
N LYS A 87 4.31 8.30 7.83
CA LYS A 87 4.17 9.71 7.47
C LYS A 87 4.87 10.61 8.48
N ASP A 88 5.12 11.84 8.06
CA ASP A 88 5.70 12.90 8.91
C ASP A 88 7.03 12.47 9.55
N TYR A 89 7.27 12.87 10.80
CA TYR A 89 8.51 12.58 11.53
C TYR A 89 8.53 11.18 12.18
N ASN A 90 7.49 10.37 11.98
CA ASN A 90 7.38 9.03 12.58
C ASN A 90 8.51 8.09 12.12
N ARG A 91 9.14 8.35 10.97
CA ARG A 91 10.24 7.51 10.49
C ARG A 91 11.42 7.54 11.47
N SER A 92 11.85 8.70 11.94
CA SER A 92 12.91 8.80 12.96
C SER A 92 12.46 8.24 14.31
N GLU A 93 11.22 8.51 14.72
CA GLU A 93 10.69 8.07 16.02
C GLU A 93 10.56 6.55 16.14
N LEU A 94 10.29 5.87 15.04
CA LEU A 94 10.16 4.41 14.96
C LEU A 94 11.48 3.71 14.61
N ALA A 95 12.58 4.45 14.48
CA ALA A 95 13.90 3.86 14.23
C ALA A 95 14.41 3.17 15.51
N ALA A 96 15.09 2.03 15.36
CA ALA A 96 15.65 1.29 16.48
C ALA A 96 16.84 2.03 17.14
N ALA A 97 17.47 2.94 16.41
CA ALA A 97 18.56 3.80 16.85
C ALA A 97 18.41 5.18 16.18
N GLU A 98 19.10 6.18 16.72
CA GLU A 98 19.12 7.53 16.14
C GLU A 98 19.67 7.48 14.70
N PRO A 99 18.88 7.91 13.71
CA PRO A 99 19.26 7.75 12.31
C PRO A 99 20.36 8.73 11.92
N THR A 100 21.30 8.27 11.10
CA THR A 100 22.42 9.07 10.61
C THR A 100 22.48 9.09 9.08
N SER A 101 23.19 10.06 8.51
CA SER A 101 23.42 10.11 7.06
C SER A 101 24.28 8.94 6.53
N ALA A 102 24.89 8.15 7.43
CA ALA A 102 25.65 6.96 7.08
C ALA A 102 24.77 5.69 7.05
N ASP A 103 23.52 5.77 7.51
CA ASP A 103 22.64 4.62 7.55
C ASP A 103 22.31 4.11 6.14
N PRO A 104 22.34 2.79 5.92
CA PRO A 104 22.02 2.24 4.62
C PRO A 104 20.53 2.41 4.32
N LEU A 105 20.21 3.12 3.23
CA LEU A 105 18.84 3.30 2.73
C LEU A 105 18.45 2.15 1.78
N ASN A 106 18.47 0.92 2.29
CA ASN A 106 18.29 -0.32 1.52
C ASN A 106 17.15 -1.23 2.02
N ARG A 107 16.30 -0.75 2.93
CA ARG A 107 15.20 -1.52 3.54
C ARG A 107 13.91 -1.35 2.74
N LEU A 108 12.86 -2.10 3.11
CA LEU A 108 11.56 -1.98 2.45
C LEU A 108 11.01 -0.55 2.50
N VAL A 109 11.18 0.18 3.61
CA VAL A 109 10.78 1.60 3.71
C VAL A 109 11.50 2.50 2.70
N ASP A 110 12.71 2.14 2.30
CA ASP A 110 13.50 2.88 1.30
C ASP A 110 13.05 2.62 -0.12
N ALA A 111 12.64 1.38 -0.41
CA ALA A 111 12.10 0.98 -1.71
C ALA A 111 10.61 1.35 -1.86
N ALA A 112 9.86 1.40 -0.75
CA ALA A 112 8.43 1.65 -0.74
C ALA A 112 8.12 3.01 -1.37
N ARG A 113 7.19 2.99 -2.32
CA ARG A 113 6.73 4.20 -3.00
C ARG A 113 6.01 5.10 -2.00
N PRO A 114 6.06 6.44 -2.17
CA PRO A 114 5.40 7.34 -1.22
C PRO A 114 3.88 7.18 -1.15
N GLU A 115 3.28 6.61 -2.21
CA GLU A 115 1.87 6.23 -2.31
C GLU A 115 1.74 4.85 -2.97
N SER A 116 0.88 4.00 -2.42
CA SER A 116 0.49 2.73 -3.00
C SER A 116 -0.68 2.92 -3.98
N LEU A 117 -0.35 3.08 -5.27
CA LEU A 117 -1.38 3.15 -6.31
C LEU A 117 -2.27 1.90 -6.36
N LYS A 118 -1.69 0.73 -6.07
CA LYS A 118 -2.43 -0.53 -6.05
C LYS A 118 -3.43 -0.59 -4.88
N ALA A 119 -3.05 -0.17 -3.67
CA ALA A 119 -4.00 -0.06 -2.56
C ALA A 119 -5.07 1.01 -2.82
N ARG A 120 -4.71 2.12 -3.48
CA ARG A 120 -5.68 3.14 -3.91
C ARG A 120 -6.70 2.59 -4.92
N TYR A 121 -6.25 1.83 -5.93
CA TYR A 121 -7.18 1.20 -6.89
C TYR A 121 -8.09 0.19 -6.20
N PHE A 122 -7.54 -0.63 -5.29
CA PHE A 122 -8.35 -1.55 -4.49
C PHE A 122 -9.38 -0.82 -3.64
N ALA A 123 -9.00 0.28 -2.98
CA ALA A 123 -9.93 1.11 -2.22
C ALA A 123 -11.09 1.63 -3.09
N ALA A 124 -10.79 2.11 -4.29
CA ALA A 124 -11.80 2.57 -5.24
C ALA A 124 -12.75 1.44 -5.69
N GLN A 125 -12.21 0.23 -5.94
CA GLN A 125 -13.01 -0.94 -6.29
C GLN A 125 -13.92 -1.37 -5.13
N VAL A 126 -13.41 -1.37 -3.89
CA VAL A 126 -14.22 -1.63 -2.69
C VAL A 126 -15.31 -0.58 -2.52
N ASP A 127 -15.00 0.70 -2.69
CA ASP A 127 -16.00 1.78 -2.60
C ASP A 127 -17.07 1.63 -3.68
N GLN A 128 -16.69 1.25 -4.91
CA GLN A 128 -17.63 0.95 -5.99
C GLN A 128 -18.53 -0.26 -5.65
N LEU A 129 -17.96 -1.31 -5.06
CA LEU A 129 -18.70 -2.49 -4.60
C LEU A 129 -19.74 -2.12 -3.55
N LEU A 130 -19.33 -1.41 -2.51
CA LEU A 130 -20.20 -1.05 -1.39
C LEU A 130 -21.25 0.00 -1.76
N ALA A 131 -21.00 0.79 -2.81
CA ALA A 131 -21.99 1.69 -3.39
C ALA A 131 -23.00 0.97 -4.32
N GLY A 132 -22.91 -0.36 -4.48
CA GLY A 132 -23.77 -1.13 -5.39
C GLY A 132 -23.49 -0.87 -6.87
N LYS A 133 -22.33 -0.31 -7.21
CA LYS A 133 -21.93 0.09 -8.58
C LYS A 133 -20.91 -0.88 -9.21
N ALA A 134 -20.51 -1.94 -8.51
CA ALA A 134 -19.55 -2.92 -9.02
C ALA A 134 -20.24 -3.97 -9.90
N ASP A 135 -19.71 -4.14 -11.11
CA ASP A 135 -20.06 -5.22 -12.01
C ASP A 135 -19.34 -6.53 -11.62
N ALA A 136 -19.62 -7.60 -12.38
CA ALA A 136 -19.02 -8.91 -12.16
C ALA A 136 -17.49 -8.89 -12.32
N GLU A 137 -16.97 -8.08 -13.25
CA GLU A 137 -15.53 -7.95 -13.48
C GLU A 137 -14.83 -7.31 -12.27
N THR A 138 -15.37 -6.20 -11.75
CA THR A 138 -14.84 -5.52 -10.56
C THR A 138 -14.81 -6.47 -9.36
N LYS A 139 -15.88 -7.25 -9.14
CA LYS A 139 -15.94 -8.26 -8.06
C LYS A 139 -14.88 -9.34 -8.24
N ALA A 140 -14.70 -9.86 -9.46
CA ALA A 140 -13.68 -10.84 -9.78
C ALA A 140 -12.25 -10.29 -9.57
N GLN A 141 -12.01 -9.03 -9.94
CA GLN A 141 -10.73 -8.34 -9.73
C GLN A 141 -10.42 -8.15 -8.24
N ILE A 142 -11.41 -7.80 -7.42
CA ILE A 142 -11.27 -7.71 -5.95
C ILE A 142 -10.87 -9.08 -5.39
N LYS A 143 -11.61 -10.15 -5.75
CA LYS A 143 -11.32 -11.51 -5.30
C LYS A 143 -9.94 -11.99 -5.74
N SER A 144 -9.54 -11.73 -6.98
CA SER A 144 -8.24 -12.11 -7.52
C SER A 144 -7.09 -11.44 -6.75
N GLN A 145 -7.21 -10.14 -6.44
CA GLN A 145 -6.22 -9.42 -5.64
C GLN A 145 -6.14 -9.98 -4.22
N LEU A 146 -7.27 -10.22 -3.56
CA LEU A 146 -7.29 -10.78 -2.22
C LEU A 146 -6.68 -12.19 -2.16
N MET A 147 -6.93 -13.04 -3.18
CA MET A 147 -6.28 -14.36 -3.31
C MET A 147 -4.77 -14.22 -3.49
N LEU A 148 -4.32 -13.31 -4.36
CA LEU A 148 -2.90 -13.03 -4.56
C LEU A 148 -2.21 -12.63 -3.24
N TRP A 149 -2.85 -11.80 -2.42
CA TRP A 149 -2.33 -11.37 -1.12
C TRP A 149 -2.35 -12.47 -0.07
N ARG A 150 -3.45 -13.24 0.01
CA ARG A 150 -3.54 -14.42 0.88
C ARG A 150 -2.37 -15.38 0.60
N ASP A 151 -2.08 -15.61 -0.67
CA ASP A 151 -1.12 -16.62 -1.11
C ASP A 151 0.34 -16.09 -1.18
N SER A 152 0.55 -14.77 -1.06
CA SER A 152 1.90 -14.18 -1.21
C SER A 152 2.85 -14.57 -0.07
N GLN A 153 2.33 -14.80 1.14
CA GLN A 153 3.15 -15.18 2.30
C GLN A 153 3.88 -16.50 2.06
N ALA A 154 3.21 -17.50 1.50
CA ALA A 154 3.80 -18.82 1.25
C ALA A 154 4.97 -18.74 0.26
N LYS A 155 4.95 -17.75 -0.65
CA LYS A 155 6.02 -17.51 -1.63
C LYS A 155 7.16 -16.66 -1.05
N LEU A 156 6.86 -15.76 -0.10
CA LEU A 156 7.87 -14.90 0.52
C LEU A 156 8.66 -15.64 1.62
N GLN A 157 8.02 -16.56 2.34
CA GLN A 157 8.63 -17.24 3.49
C GLN A 157 9.98 -17.92 3.16
N PRO A 158 10.12 -18.70 2.07
CA PRO A 158 11.40 -19.32 1.73
C PRO A 158 12.49 -18.32 1.36
N LEU A 159 12.11 -17.18 0.76
CA LEU A 159 13.05 -16.10 0.43
C LEU A 159 13.57 -15.41 1.69
N ALA A 160 12.76 -15.32 2.75
CA ALA A 160 13.16 -14.71 4.02
C ALA A 160 14.25 -15.50 4.78
N GLU A 161 14.43 -16.78 4.45
CA GLU A 161 15.55 -17.58 4.98
C GLU A 161 16.89 -17.20 4.34
N GLN A 162 16.85 -16.63 3.13
CA GLN A 162 18.02 -16.31 2.30
C GLN A 162 18.49 -14.85 2.43
N SER A 163 17.62 -13.95 2.89
CA SER A 163 17.93 -12.53 3.05
C SER A 163 17.61 -12.01 4.45
N TYR A 164 18.60 -11.39 5.09
CA TYR A 164 18.42 -10.70 6.37
C TYR A 164 17.40 -9.56 6.27
N LEU A 165 17.41 -8.81 5.17
CA LEU A 165 16.49 -7.68 4.95
C LEU A 165 15.04 -8.16 4.81
N LEU A 166 14.80 -9.37 4.32
CA LEU A 166 13.45 -9.94 4.23
C LEU A 166 12.88 -10.39 5.58
N LYS A 167 13.71 -10.70 6.58
CA LYS A 167 13.22 -11.12 7.91
C LYS A 167 12.36 -10.05 8.57
N GLU A 168 12.76 -8.79 8.42
CA GLU A 168 11.99 -7.64 8.89
C GLU A 168 10.63 -7.49 8.19
N VAL A 169 10.52 -8.00 6.96
CA VAL A 169 9.34 -7.86 6.11
C VAL A 169 8.29 -8.95 6.38
N VAL A 170 8.70 -10.10 6.94
CA VAL A 170 7.82 -11.25 7.23
C VAL A 170 6.57 -10.88 8.03
N PRO A 171 6.63 -10.12 9.13
CA PRO A 171 5.42 -9.77 9.89
C PRO A 171 4.39 -8.96 9.09
N ILE A 172 4.84 -8.18 8.10
CA ILE A 172 3.98 -7.36 7.24
C ILE A 172 3.33 -8.24 6.17
N SER A 173 4.09 -9.18 5.63
CA SER A 173 3.59 -10.18 4.68
C SER A 173 2.54 -11.10 5.32
N GLN A 174 2.70 -11.45 6.60
CA GLN A 174 1.71 -12.19 7.38
C GLN A 174 0.40 -11.39 7.56
N ASP A 175 0.51 -10.10 7.88
CA ASP A 175 -0.65 -9.21 7.94
C ASP A 175 -1.36 -9.12 6.60
N LEU A 176 -0.61 -8.93 5.50
CA LEU A 176 -1.15 -8.88 4.14
C LEU A 176 -1.92 -10.16 3.79
N SER A 177 -1.35 -11.33 4.10
CA SER A 177 -2.01 -12.62 3.86
C SER A 177 -3.29 -12.78 4.68
N SER A 178 -3.24 -12.36 5.95
CA SER A 178 -4.39 -12.42 6.85
C SER A 178 -5.51 -11.46 6.44
N LEU A 179 -5.17 -10.24 6.00
CA LEU A 179 -6.12 -9.29 5.42
C LEU A 179 -6.72 -9.81 4.11
N GLY A 180 -5.91 -10.46 3.26
CA GLY A 180 -6.39 -11.13 2.04
C GLY A 180 -7.45 -12.19 2.35
N ASN A 181 -7.17 -13.05 3.34
CA ASN A 181 -8.11 -14.07 3.80
C ASN A 181 -9.39 -13.47 4.41
N ALA A 182 -9.26 -12.47 5.28
CA ALA A 182 -10.40 -11.79 5.91
C ALA A 182 -11.29 -11.10 4.86
N GLY A 183 -10.68 -10.43 3.89
CA GLY A 183 -11.40 -9.80 2.77
C GLY A 183 -12.12 -10.82 1.89
N LEU A 184 -11.52 -11.98 1.59
CA LEU A 184 -12.20 -13.03 0.83
C LEU A 184 -13.45 -13.54 1.55
N ARG A 185 -13.34 -13.82 2.85
CA ARG A 185 -14.51 -14.24 3.64
C ARG A 185 -15.60 -13.16 3.68
N ALA A 186 -15.22 -11.89 3.82
CA ALA A 186 -16.17 -10.78 3.74
C ALA A 186 -16.89 -10.74 2.38
N MET A 187 -16.16 -10.94 1.28
CA MET A 187 -16.75 -11.03 -0.06
C MET A 187 -17.73 -12.20 -0.19
N ASP A 188 -17.42 -13.36 0.38
CA ASP A 188 -18.31 -14.52 0.31
C ASP A 188 -19.63 -14.30 1.07
N TYR A 189 -19.59 -13.63 2.23
CA TYR A 189 -20.81 -13.18 2.93
C TYR A 189 -21.63 -12.19 2.10
N LEU A 190 -20.98 -11.18 1.51
CA LEU A 190 -21.64 -10.18 0.68
C LEU A 190 -22.31 -10.78 -0.56
N GLU A 191 -21.65 -11.74 -1.23
CA GLU A 191 -22.19 -12.39 -2.43
C GLU A 191 -23.31 -13.38 -2.13
N SER A 192 -23.21 -14.11 -1.02
CA SER A 192 -24.27 -15.03 -0.58
C SER A 192 -25.46 -14.32 0.07
N SER A 193 -25.42 -12.98 0.18
CA SER A 193 -26.41 -12.18 0.92
C SER A 193 -26.59 -12.64 2.37
N GLN A 194 -25.54 -13.19 2.97
CA GLN A 194 -25.50 -13.61 4.37
C GLN A 194 -24.81 -12.54 5.21
N HIS A 195 -25.22 -12.43 6.46
CA HIS A 195 -24.52 -11.60 7.42
C HIS A 195 -23.40 -12.37 8.09
N ALA A 196 -22.22 -11.76 8.10
CA ALA A 196 -21.09 -12.29 8.84
C ALA A 196 -21.41 -12.31 10.34
N PRO A 197 -21.09 -13.39 11.08
CA PRO A 197 -21.32 -13.45 12.52
C PRO A 197 -20.63 -12.30 13.27
N SER A 198 -21.27 -11.75 14.31
CA SER A 198 -20.74 -10.62 15.10
C SER A 198 -19.37 -10.90 15.69
N ASP A 199 -19.16 -12.13 16.17
CA ASP A 199 -17.91 -12.54 16.83
C ASP A 199 -16.78 -12.64 15.80
N TRP A 200 -17.09 -13.17 14.61
CA TRP A 200 -16.15 -13.19 13.48
C TRP A 200 -15.76 -11.77 13.08
N ALA A 201 -16.74 -10.87 12.90
CA ALA A 201 -16.48 -9.48 12.52
C ALA A 201 -15.61 -8.78 13.58
N THR A 202 -15.90 -8.97 14.86
CA THR A 202 -15.12 -8.41 15.98
C THR A 202 -13.66 -8.91 15.95
N GLN A 203 -13.46 -10.22 15.77
CA GLN A 203 -12.12 -10.80 15.67
C GLN A 203 -11.34 -10.27 14.46
N GLN A 204 -11.98 -10.18 13.29
CA GLN A 204 -11.32 -9.67 12.08
C GLN A 204 -11.03 -8.16 12.16
N LEU A 205 -11.90 -7.37 12.80
CA LEU A 205 -11.64 -5.96 13.03
C LEU A 205 -10.46 -5.75 13.99
N ALA A 206 -10.32 -6.57 15.04
CA ALA A 206 -9.14 -6.52 15.90
C ALA A 206 -7.85 -6.84 15.13
N LEU A 207 -7.88 -7.82 14.21
CA LEU A 207 -6.77 -8.13 13.31
C LEU A 207 -6.42 -6.93 12.43
N VAL A 208 -7.42 -6.29 11.82
CA VAL A 208 -7.25 -5.08 11.01
C VAL A 208 -6.58 -3.97 11.82
N GLU A 209 -7.01 -3.72 13.06
CA GLU A 209 -6.38 -2.68 13.90
C GLU A 209 -4.91 -2.97 14.21
N GLN A 210 -4.52 -4.24 14.35
CA GLN A 210 -3.09 -4.59 14.47
C GLN A 210 -2.33 -4.36 13.15
N ALA A 211 -2.93 -4.73 12.02
CA ALA A 211 -2.31 -4.56 10.69
C ALA A 211 -2.16 -3.09 10.26
N LYS A 212 -2.93 -2.17 10.85
CA LYS A 212 -2.76 -0.72 10.65
C LYS A 212 -1.54 -0.15 11.36
N LYS A 213 -1.02 -0.83 12.38
CA LYS A 213 0.14 -0.32 13.13
C LYS A 213 1.39 -0.37 12.25
N PRO A 214 2.27 0.64 12.35
CA PRO A 214 3.55 0.61 11.66
C PRO A 214 4.37 -0.63 12.00
N LYS A 215 4.95 -1.26 10.98
CA LYS A 215 5.94 -2.33 11.10
C LYS A 215 7.07 -2.03 10.13
N ALA A 216 8.32 -2.18 10.54
CA ALA A 216 9.48 -1.82 9.71
C ALA A 216 9.42 -0.41 9.10
N GLN A 217 8.85 0.56 9.84
CA GLN A 217 8.64 1.93 9.38
C GLN A 217 7.77 2.06 8.10
N VAL A 218 6.93 1.06 7.80
CA VAL A 218 5.90 1.13 6.76
C VAL A 218 4.49 0.88 7.30
N LEU A 219 3.50 1.32 6.53
CA LEU A 219 2.07 1.17 6.77
C LEU A 219 1.48 0.26 5.69
N LEU A 220 0.59 -0.68 6.08
CA LEU A 220 -0.11 -1.55 5.15
C LEU A 220 -1.41 -0.89 4.67
N MET A 221 -1.41 -0.42 3.42
CA MET A 221 -2.41 0.54 2.95
C MET A 221 -3.77 -0.06 2.59
N ILE A 222 -3.87 -1.38 2.50
CA ILE A 222 -5.13 -2.08 2.21
C ILE A 222 -6.01 -2.29 3.46
N ALA A 223 -5.46 -2.14 4.66
CA ALA A 223 -6.17 -2.44 5.91
C ALA A 223 -7.50 -1.66 6.05
N PRO A 224 -7.60 -0.35 5.73
CA PRO A 224 -8.87 0.37 5.76
C PRO A 224 -9.92 -0.17 4.77
N SER A 225 -9.51 -0.59 3.59
CA SER A 225 -10.41 -1.13 2.57
C SER A 225 -10.94 -2.50 2.97
N VAL A 226 -10.10 -3.36 3.54
CA VAL A 226 -10.53 -4.66 4.10
C VAL A 226 -11.45 -4.45 5.31
N GLN A 227 -11.19 -3.45 6.14
CA GLN A 227 -12.11 -3.06 7.22
C GLN A 227 -13.51 -2.76 6.70
N LYS A 228 -13.62 -1.95 5.63
CA LYS A 228 -14.90 -1.60 5.02
C LYS A 228 -15.66 -2.84 4.55
N LEU A 229 -14.96 -3.81 3.94
CA LEU A 229 -15.56 -5.08 3.51
C LEU A 229 -16.12 -5.87 4.71
N ILE A 230 -15.33 -6.01 5.78
CA ILE A 230 -15.75 -6.73 7.00
C ILE A 230 -16.97 -6.06 7.63
N GLN A 231 -16.94 -4.74 7.80
CA GLN A 231 -18.05 -3.98 8.37
C GLN A 231 -19.33 -4.13 7.53
N ALA A 232 -19.22 -4.00 6.21
CA ALA A 232 -20.34 -4.17 5.30
C ALA A 232 -20.91 -5.60 5.36
N SER A 233 -20.06 -6.63 5.37
CA SER A 233 -20.52 -8.03 5.50
C SER A 233 -21.26 -8.31 6.80
N ALA A 234 -20.93 -7.59 7.87
CA ALA A 234 -21.56 -7.70 9.18
C ALA A 234 -22.81 -6.80 9.35
N GLY A 235 -23.21 -6.08 8.29
CA GLY A 235 -24.32 -5.11 8.37
C GLY A 235 -24.01 -3.88 9.23
N GLN A 236 -22.73 -3.64 9.56
CA GLN A 236 -22.30 -2.47 10.33
C GLN A 236 -22.10 -1.29 9.37
N ALA A 237 -22.67 -0.12 9.70
CA ALA A 237 -22.40 1.09 8.94
C ALA A 237 -20.89 1.36 8.91
N THR A 238 -20.33 1.56 7.72
CA THR A 238 -18.93 1.94 7.53
C THR A 238 -18.71 3.30 8.20
N ARG A 239 -18.18 3.30 9.42
CA ARG A 239 -17.74 4.54 10.06
C ARG A 239 -16.54 5.05 9.26
N SER A 240 -16.79 6.01 8.37
CA SER A 240 -15.72 6.79 7.74
C SER A 240 -14.85 7.37 8.85
N PRO A 241 -13.51 7.30 8.75
CA PRO A 241 -12.66 8.01 9.69
C PRO A 241 -13.06 9.47 9.66
N SER A 242 -13.49 9.98 10.82
CA SER A 242 -13.64 11.41 11.02
C SER A 242 -12.32 12.07 10.63
N ASN A 243 -12.43 13.12 9.83
CA ASN A 243 -11.35 13.99 9.42
C ASN A 243 -10.85 14.73 10.68
N GLN A 244 -10.11 14.04 11.56
CA GLN A 244 -9.49 14.64 12.72
C GLN A 244 -8.24 15.38 12.27
N GLY A 245 -8.43 16.68 12.05
CA GLY A 245 -7.43 17.70 12.33
C GLY A 245 -6.09 17.57 11.62
N ARG A 246 -6.05 17.85 10.32
CA ARG A 246 -4.88 18.56 9.77
C ARG A 246 -4.99 20.02 10.20
N ARG A 247 -4.30 20.36 11.28
CA ARG A 247 -3.74 21.70 11.49
C ARG A 247 -2.26 21.62 11.21
#